data_AF-A0A1R1JHQ0-F1
#
_entry.id   AF-A0A1R1JHQ0-F1
#
_cell.length_a   1.000
_cell.length_b   1.000
_cell.length_c   1.000
_cell.angle_alpha   90.00
_cell.angle_beta   90.00
_cell.angle_gamma   90.00
#
_symmetry.space_group_name_H-M   'P 1'
#
loop_
_entity.id
_entity.type
_entity.pdbx_description
1 polymer ?
#
loop_
_entity_poly.entity_id
_entity_poly.type
_entity_poly.pdbx_seq_one_letter_code
_entity_poly.pdbx_strand_id
1 'polypeptide(L)' 'MNYHNPAAQELVHIDAMVARLEQLVQDESLDWKGTIVTQPDYWRARINGIADLPPGLQPQVDMLLARLDAIEAANRHR' A
#
# COMPACT_ATOMS: atom_id res chain seq x y z
N MET A 1 -25.96 -11.94 -8.65
CA MET A 1 -24.56 -12.39 -8.76
C MET A 1 -23.68 -11.29 -8.18
N ASN A 2 -23.11 -11.50 -6.99
CA ASN A 2 -22.11 -10.59 -6.44
C ASN A 2 -20.83 -10.78 -7.26
N TYR A 3 -20.65 -9.97 -8.30
CA TYR A 3 -19.35 -9.84 -8.96
C TYR A 3 -18.40 -9.25 -7.92
N HIS A 4 -17.68 -10.12 -7.22
CA HIS A 4 -16.55 -9.72 -6.40
C HIS A 4 -15.58 -9.01 -7.34
N ASN A 5 -15.46 -7.69 -7.18
CA ASN A 5 -14.52 -6.92 -7.96
C ASN A 5 -13.10 -7.26 -7.46
N PRO A 6 -12.28 -7.95 -8.26
CA PRO A 6 -10.94 -8.37 -7.81
C PRO A 6 -10.06 -7.16 -7.45
N ALA A 7 -10.21 -6.04 -8.17
CA ALA A 7 -9.50 -4.80 -7.87
C ALA A 7 -9.90 -4.24 -6.50
N ALA A 8 -11.18 -4.29 -6.13
CA ALA A 8 -11.64 -3.82 -4.83
C ALA A 8 -11.09 -4.67 -3.68
N GLN A 9 -11.05 -6.00 -3.83
CA GLN A 9 -10.46 -6.89 -2.83
C GLN A 9 -8.97 -6.66 -2.67
N GLU A 10 -8.27 -6.48 -3.79
CA GLU A 10 -6.83 -6.22 -3.79
C GLU A 10 -6.52 -4.90 -3.06
N LEU A 11 -7.29 -3.84 -3.31
CA LEU A 11 -7.11 -2.56 -2.60
C LEU A 11 -7.39 -2.67 -1.09
N VAL A 12 -8.39 -3.45 -0.67
CA VAL A 12 -8.63 -3.71 0.76
C VAL A 12 -7.45 -4.46 1.39
N HIS A 13 -6.87 -5.42 0.68
CA HIS A 13 -5.69 -6.13 1.16
C HIS A 13 -4.48 -5.19 1.27
N ILE A 14 -4.23 -4.37 0.24
CA ILE A 14 -3.14 -3.39 0.23
C ILE A 14 -3.32 -2.38 1.36
N ASP A 15 -4.54 -1.89 1.60
CA ASP A 15 -4.83 -0.96 2.70
C ASP A 15 -4.45 -1.51 4.09
N ALA A 16 -4.80 -2.77 4.36
CA ALA A 16 -4.40 -3.44 5.60
C ALA A 16 -2.87 -3.58 5.73
N MET A 17 -2.18 -3.83 4.62
CA MET A 17 -0.72 -3.94 4.62
C MET A 17 -0.05 -2.58 4.81
N VAL A 18 -0.55 -1.52 4.16
CA VAL A 18 -0.07 -0.14 4.38
C VAL A 18 -0.26 0.26 5.85
N ALA A 19 -1.43 -0.01 6.44
CA ALA A 19 -1.66 0.27 7.86
C ALA A 19 -0.66 -0.47 8.77
N ARG A 20 -0.31 -1.73 8.43
CA ARG A 20 0.71 -2.47 9.17
C ARG A 20 2.09 -1.85 9.01
N LEU A 21 2.45 -1.36 7.83
CA LEU A 21 3.73 -0.66 7.63
C LEU A 21 3.80 0.62 8.46
N GLU A 22 2.74 1.42 8.48
CA GLU A 22 2.68 2.64 9.30
C GLU A 22 2.94 2.34 10.78
N GLN A 23 2.33 1.27 11.32
CA GLN A 23 2.57 0.82 12.68
C GLN A 23 4.04 0.42 12.90
N LEU A 24 4.62 -0.37 12.00
CA LEU A 24 6.01 -0.81 12.12
C LEU A 24 7.02 0.35 12.02
N VAL A 25 6.71 1.38 11.23
CA VAL A 25 7.50 2.63 11.17
C VAL A 25 7.46 3.35 12.53
N GLN A 26 6.27 3.50 13.10
CA GLN A 26 6.08 4.15 14.41
C GLN A 26 6.77 3.39 15.54
N ASP A 27 6.72 2.05 15.49
CA ASP A 27 7.35 1.16 16.48
C ASP A 27 8.86 0.97 16.26
N GLU A 28 9.46 1.66 15.27
CA GLU A 28 10.87 1.55 14.89
C GLU A 28 11.32 0.12 14.51
N SER A 29 10.37 -0.78 14.27
CA SER A 29 10.55 -2.23 14.10
C SER A 29 10.53 -2.67 12.64
N LEU A 30 10.35 -1.74 11.71
CA LEU A 30 10.33 -2.04 10.29
C LEU A 30 11.74 -2.41 9.79
N ASP A 31 11.91 -3.66 9.38
CA ASP A 31 13.09 -4.10 8.64
C ASP A 31 13.00 -3.66 7.19
N TRP A 32 13.57 -2.50 6.88
CA TRP A 32 13.59 -1.90 5.54
C TRP A 32 14.41 -2.68 4.51
N LYS A 33 15.27 -3.63 4.93
CA LYS A 33 16.26 -4.25 4.05
C LYS A 33 16.02 -5.74 3.82
N GLY A 34 15.42 -6.46 4.76
CA GLY A 34 15.31 -7.92 4.68
C GLY A 34 14.02 -8.45 4.05
N THR A 35 12.91 -7.72 4.14
CA THR A 35 11.60 -8.23 3.70
C THR A 35 11.03 -7.41 2.55
N ILE A 36 10.69 -8.03 1.41
CA ILE A 36 10.17 -7.25 0.27
C ILE A 36 8.82 -6.59 0.56
N VAL A 37 7.96 -7.25 1.35
CA VAL A 37 6.65 -6.72 1.74
C VAL A 37 6.72 -5.57 2.75
N THR A 38 7.90 -5.27 3.30
CA THR A 38 8.13 -4.07 4.14
C THR A 38 8.54 -2.85 3.32
N GLN A 39 8.82 -3.02 2.01
CA GLN A 39 9.24 -1.95 1.13
C GLN A 39 8.03 -1.23 0.51
N PRO A 40 7.93 0.11 0.62
CA PRO A 40 6.84 0.87 -0.01
C PRO A 40 6.77 0.68 -1.52
N ASP A 41 7.91 0.54 -2.20
CA ASP A 41 7.98 0.34 -3.66
C ASP A 41 7.29 -0.94 -4.12
N TYR A 42 7.36 -2.01 -3.32
CA TYR A 42 6.65 -3.26 -3.63
C TYR A 42 5.14 -3.02 -3.73
N TRP A 43 4.58 -2.25 -2.78
CA TRP A 43 3.15 -1.95 -2.76
C TRP A 43 2.75 -0.96 -3.85
N ARG A 44 3.59 0.03 -4.20
CA ARG A 44 3.34 0.91 -5.35
C ARG A 44 3.26 0.12 -6.65
N ALA A 45 4.21 -0.78 -6.88
CA ALA A 45 4.21 -1.62 -8.07
C ALA A 45 2.94 -2.49 -8.14
N ARG A 46 2.49 -2.99 -6.98
CA ARG A 46 1.27 -3.80 -6.88
C ARG A 46 0.00 -3.00 -7.16
N ILE A 47 -0.12 -1.78 -6.64
CA ILE A 47 -1.22 -0.84 -6.94
C ILE A 47 -1.26 -0.52 -8.44
N ASN A 48 -0.11 -0.17 -9.02
CA ASN A 48 -0.01 0.18 -10.44
C ASN A 48 -0.28 -1.02 -11.37
N GLY A 49 -0.13 -2.24 -10.87
CA GLY A 49 -0.43 -3.49 -11.59
C GLY A 49 -1.90 -3.91 -11.54
N ILE A 50 -2.77 -3.22 -10.80
CA ILE A 50 -4.20 -3.54 -10.75
C ILE A 50 -4.85 -3.21 -12.09
N ALA A 51 -5.19 -4.25 -12.85
CA ALA A 51 -5.95 -4.13 -14.08
C ALA A 51 -7.44 -3.84 -13.80
N ASP A 52 -8.12 -3.24 -14.78
CA ASP A 52 -9.57 -3.00 -14.77
C ASP A 52 -10.08 -2.24 -13.53
N LEU A 53 -9.29 -1.27 -13.04
CA LEU A 53 -9.65 -0.42 -11.92
C LEU A 53 -10.89 0.42 -12.27
N PRO A 54 -12.03 0.25 -11.56
CA PRO A 54 -13.19 1.11 -11.74
C PRO A 54 -12.86 2.55 -11.34
N PRO A 55 -13.37 3.56 -12.06
CA PRO A 55 -13.11 4.97 -11.75
C PRO A 55 -13.48 5.36 -10.31
N GLY A 56 -14.50 4.72 -9.72
CA GLY A 56 -14.90 4.97 -8.33
C GLY A 56 -13.87 4.54 -7.27
N LEU A 57 -12.87 3.74 -7.63
CA LEU A 57 -11.79 3.31 -6.74
C LEU A 57 -10.52 4.15 -6.88
N GLN A 58 -10.46 5.08 -7.83
CA GLN A 58 -9.31 5.98 -8.00
C GLN A 58 -8.97 6.78 -6.72
N PRO A 59 -9.93 7.35 -5.98
CA PRO A 59 -9.62 8.08 -4.75
C PRO A 59 -8.94 7.20 -3.69
N GLN A 60 -9.27 5.90 -3.64
CA GLN A 60 -8.64 4.96 -2.72
C GLN A 60 -7.20 4.66 -3.14
N VAL A 61 -6.94 4.53 -4.45
CA VAL A 61 -5.59 4.38 -4.99
C VAL A 61 -4.73 5.60 -4.64
N ASP A 62 -5.23 6.80 -4.89
CA ASP A 62 -4.49 8.04 -4.63
C ASP A 62 -4.15 8.18 -3.14
N MET A 63 -5.10 7.84 -2.25
CA MET A 63 -4.89 7.81 -0.80
C MET A 63 -3.80 6.81 -0.40
N LEU A 64 -3.81 5.59 -0.95
CA LEU A 64 -2.82 4.56 -0.63
C LEU A 64 -1.42 4.96 -1.10
N LEU A 65 -1.30 5.56 -2.29
CA LEU A 65 -0.04 6.07 -2.80
C LEU A 65 0.53 7.18 -1.90
N ALA A 66 -0.32 8.13 -1.48
CA ALA A 66 0.10 9.21 -0.58
C ALA A 66 0.61 8.67 0.78
N ARG A 67 -0.02 7.62 1.31
CA ARG A 67 0.43 6.97 2.56
C ARG A 67 1.78 6.26 2.38
N LEU A 68 1.98 5.56 1.26
CA LEU A 68 3.26 4.94 0.91
C LEU A 68 4.38 5.99 0.77
N ASP A 69 4.09 7.16 0.18
CA ASP A 69 5.04 8.26 0.08
C ASP A 69 5.42 8.83 1.46
N ALA A 70 4.47 8.93 2.38
CA ALA A 70 4.73 9.36 3.75
C ALA A 70 5.61 8.36 4.53
N ILE A 71 5.35 7.05 4.36
CA ILE A 71 6.17 5.97 4.94
C ILE A 71 7.61 6.06 4.42
N GLU A 72 7.80 6.22 3.11
CA GLU A 72 9.14 6.34 2.53
C GLU A 72 9.85 7.63 2.98
N ALA A 73 9.12 8.75 3.09
CA ALA A 73 9.67 9.99 3.62
C ALA A 73 10.13 9.83 5.08
N ALA A 74 9.39 9.09 5.91
CA ALA A 74 9.79 8.79 7.28
C ALA A 74 11.08 7.95 7.34
N ASN A 75 11.29 7.03 6.39
CA ASN A 75 12.54 6.28 6.26
C ASN A 75 13.74 7.18 5.92
N ARG A 76 13.56 8.15 5.02
CA ARG A 76 14.66 9.04 4.58
C ARG A 76 15.12 10.03 5.64
N HIS A 77 14.27 10.34 6.62
CA HIS A 77 14.61 11.23 7.73
C HIS A 77 15.25 10.51 8.94
N ARG A 78 15.42 9.18 8.86
CA ARG A 78 16.14 8.36 9.84
C ARG A 78 17.59 8.16 9.42
#